data_AF-A0A667ZSN4-F1
#
_entry.id   AF-A0A667ZSN4-F1
#
_cell.length_a   1.000
_cell.length_b   1.000
_cell.length_c   1.000
_cell.angle_alpha   90.00
_cell.angle_beta   90.00
_cell.angle_gamma   90.00
#
_symmetry.space_group_name_H-M   'P 1'
#
loop_
_entity.id
_entity.type
_entity.pdbx_description
1 polymer ?
#
loop_
_entity_poly.entity_id
_entity_poly.type
_entity_poly.pdbx_seq_one_letter_code
_entity_poly.pdbx_strand_id
1 'polypeptide(L)'
;MCYVQSLVLIANPPSHTFSLFFNLSLSGLLHCGSGRLLCDGVERQEGLQGGAAGCSDPQYMHIRDKGFIKAKSYPPNTKVEVMTEGGESAMFKHLFKSWREKGQTQGLGTTYTNVSPVKFDVMELHARPEVAAKQRMVDDASGDVLVWRIENLELAEVSRSTYGQFYGGDCYLVLYTYVKSHQQQYILYMWQGRHATQDEITACAYQAVNVDGKYNGAPVQVRVVMGKEPRHFLAIFKGKLIIFEGGTGRRGVVNPERGARLFQVRGTDELNTKATEVPARASSLNTNDVFLLKTDHMCYLWYGKGCSGDERVMGRAMSDVLSKQDKKVVMEGQEPTEFWIALGGKAPYANDKRLQREEPLHSPRLFECSNQTGCFRMTEVDDFAQSDLDEEDVMLLDTWEEIYLWIGKSANHSETKDAHDYALEYLRTHPAGRDLDTPIFTVKQGYEPPTFTGWFYAWDPHKHHKESLSPWVHSPTSPLNQRAQSSLSVTLSPPFVITSSPSAGGTMSPPAGGFNHYLDPEVLVNKSPSQLPYGVDASQREVGSIMDLAQILTDSLAQFGYQ
;
A
#
# COMPACT_ATOMS: atom_id res chain seq x y z
N MET A 1 -33.08 2.98 11.27
CA MET A 1 -32.22 2.86 12.46
C MET A 1 -31.28 1.70 12.26
N CYS A 2 -30.03 1.97 11.89
CA CYS A 2 -28.89 1.07 12.10
C CYS A 2 -27.67 1.98 12.22
N TYR A 3 -27.25 2.17 13.47
CA TYR A 3 -25.95 2.74 13.82
C TYR A 3 -24.88 1.70 13.45
N VAL A 4 -23.85 2.13 12.72
CA VAL A 4 -22.53 1.49 12.82
C VAL A 4 -21.55 2.61 13.12
N GLN A 5 -21.20 2.70 14.41
CA GLN A 5 -20.05 3.43 14.90
C GLN A 5 -18.80 2.71 14.39
N SER A 6 -17.90 3.43 13.73
CA SER A 6 -16.50 3.05 13.66
C SER A 6 -15.68 4.33 13.77
N LEU A 7 -15.20 4.53 14.99
CA LEU A 7 -14.24 5.55 15.39
C LEU A 7 -12.87 5.10 14.86
N VAL A 8 -12.19 5.92 14.07
CA VAL A 8 -10.74 5.78 13.85
C VAL A 8 -10.11 7.11 14.28
N LEU A 9 -9.51 7.08 15.46
CA LEU A 9 -8.59 8.09 15.96
C LEU A 9 -7.23 7.75 15.37
N ILE A 10 -6.71 8.61 14.49
CA ILE A 10 -5.28 8.65 14.17
C ILE A 10 -4.89 10.11 14.23
N ALA A 11 -3.99 10.42 15.17
CA ALA A 11 -3.19 11.64 15.15
C ALA A 11 -1.85 11.26 14.51
N ASN A 12 -1.37 12.02 13.53
CA ASN A 12 0.06 12.03 13.20
C ASN A 12 0.52 13.48 12.91
N PRO A 13 1.61 13.99 13.52
CA PRO A 13 1.87 15.43 13.60
C PRO A 13 2.68 16.11 12.47
N PRO A 14 3.25 15.48 11.41
CA PRO A 14 4.35 16.16 10.72
C PRO A 14 3.92 17.15 9.61
N SER A 15 2.68 17.12 9.10
CA SER A 15 2.36 17.89 7.89
C SER A 15 1.57 19.18 8.09
N HIS A 16 0.87 19.40 9.23
CA HIS A 16 0.03 20.58 9.49
C HIS A 16 -0.63 21.17 8.22
N THR A 17 -1.20 20.32 7.38
CA THR A 17 -1.81 20.70 6.10
C THR A 17 -3.26 20.23 6.10
N PHE A 18 -4.19 21.15 5.82
CA PHE A 18 -5.64 20.90 5.81
C PHE A 18 -6.22 21.26 4.45
N SER A 19 -7.21 20.49 4.00
CA SER A 19 -7.96 20.75 2.76
C SER A 19 -9.46 20.95 3.06
N LEU A 20 -10.06 22.02 2.54
CA LEU A 20 -11.50 22.31 2.65
C LEU A 20 -12.31 21.91 1.41
N PHE A 21 -13.57 21.51 1.61
CA PHE A 21 -14.47 21.02 0.55
C PHE A 21 -15.87 21.68 0.55
N PHE A 22 -16.49 21.86 -0.63
CA PHE A 22 -17.92 22.16 -0.81
C PHE A 22 -18.53 21.26 -1.92
N ASN A 23 -19.77 20.75 -1.71
CA ASN A 23 -20.35 19.66 -2.51
C ASN A 23 -21.72 19.98 -3.16
N LEU A 24 -21.89 19.61 -4.45
CA LEU A 24 -23.13 19.30 -5.18
C LEU A 24 -23.10 17.88 -5.83
N SER A 25 -22.95 16.84 -5.01
CA SER A 25 -23.15 15.36 -5.20
C SER A 25 -22.21 14.64 -6.17
N LEU A 26 -21.46 13.56 -5.81
CA LEU A 26 -21.95 12.19 -5.56
C LEU A 26 -20.87 11.28 -4.86
N SER A 27 -20.88 11.19 -3.53
CA SER A 27 -20.40 10.02 -2.78
C SER A 27 -21.19 9.97 -1.47
N GLY A 28 -21.61 8.77 -1.04
CA GLY A 28 -22.71 8.58 -0.06
C GLY A 28 -22.55 9.19 1.35
N LEU A 29 -21.47 9.94 1.62
CA LEU A 29 -21.19 10.63 2.89
C LEU A 29 -21.29 12.17 2.79
N LEU A 30 -21.33 12.73 1.58
CA LEU A 30 -21.37 14.17 1.34
C LEU A 30 -22.77 14.61 0.88
N HIS A 31 -23.48 15.34 1.73
CA HIS A 31 -24.76 15.96 1.39
C HIS A 31 -24.55 17.36 0.81
N CYS A 32 -25.39 17.69 -0.16
CA CYS A 32 -25.34 18.93 -0.92
C CYS A 32 -25.86 20.13 -0.10
N GLY A 33 -25.09 21.22 -0.07
CA GLY A 33 -25.52 22.53 0.47
C GLY A 33 -24.72 23.13 1.62
N SER A 34 -23.63 22.51 2.09
CA SER A 34 -22.78 23.10 3.15
C SER A 34 -21.27 22.86 2.91
N GLY A 35 -20.46 23.80 3.37
CA GLY A 35 -19.01 23.69 3.38
C GLY A 35 -18.50 22.81 4.50
N ARG A 36 -17.56 21.92 4.19
CA ARG A 36 -16.95 20.98 5.13
C ARG A 36 -15.45 21.21 5.23
N LEU A 37 -14.95 21.18 6.46
CA LEU A 37 -13.52 21.14 6.78
C LEU A 37 -13.13 19.67 6.98
N LEU A 38 -12.16 19.17 6.22
CA LEU A 38 -11.55 17.87 6.48
C LEU A 38 -10.23 18.08 7.21
N CYS A 39 -10.06 17.39 8.33
CA CYS A 39 -8.86 17.42 9.15
C CYS A 39 -8.33 16.01 9.29
N ASP A 40 -7.00 15.85 9.37
CA ASP A 40 -6.31 14.56 9.53
C ASP A 40 -6.52 14.00 10.97
N GLY A 41 -7.79 13.91 11.36
CA GLY A 41 -8.30 13.76 12.71
C GLY A 41 -9.69 14.38 12.84
N VAL A 42 -10.73 13.52 12.83
CA VAL A 42 -12.16 13.77 13.10
C VAL A 42 -12.94 14.54 12.01
N GLU A 43 -13.84 13.83 11.32
CA GLU A 43 -14.94 14.42 10.54
C GLU A 43 -16.03 14.92 11.52
N ARG A 44 -16.40 16.21 11.48
CA ARG A 44 -17.56 16.75 12.21
C ARG A 44 -18.66 17.15 11.23
N GLN A 45 -19.85 16.59 11.41
CA GLN A 45 -21.06 16.92 10.64
C GLN A 45 -21.74 18.13 11.28
N GLU A 46 -21.65 19.32 10.65
CA GLU A 46 -22.47 20.47 11.04
C GLU A 46 -23.58 20.69 9.99
N GLY A 47 -24.83 20.48 10.42
CA GLY A 47 -26.02 20.89 9.69
C GLY A 47 -26.48 22.25 10.22
N LEU A 48 -26.42 23.27 9.37
CA LEU A 48 -27.10 24.54 9.60
C LEU A 48 -28.11 24.75 8.47
N GLN A 49 -29.38 24.65 8.86
CA GLN A 49 -30.53 24.89 8.00
C GLN A 49 -30.73 26.41 7.93
N GLY A 50 -30.33 27.04 6.83
CA GLY A 50 -30.53 28.47 6.64
C GLY A 50 -30.07 28.97 5.27
N GLY A 51 -31.03 29.42 4.45
CA GLY A 51 -30.86 30.44 3.41
C GLY A 51 -29.87 30.16 2.28
N ALA A 52 -30.39 29.72 1.13
CA ALA A 52 -29.68 29.74 -0.13
C ALA A 52 -29.32 31.19 -0.55
N ALA A 53 -28.01 31.47 -0.64
CA ALA A 53 -27.32 32.52 -1.43
C ALA A 53 -26.18 33.15 -0.60
N GLY A 54 -24.91 32.82 -0.91
CA GLY A 54 -23.76 33.56 -0.36
C GLY A 54 -22.45 32.79 -0.13
N CYS A 55 -22.39 31.47 -0.34
CA CYS A 55 -21.27 30.63 0.09
C CYS A 55 -20.06 30.53 -0.89
N SER A 56 -19.84 31.51 -1.76
CA SER A 56 -18.75 31.47 -2.76
C SER A 56 -17.75 32.63 -2.63
N ASP A 57 -17.77 33.41 -1.55
CA ASP A 57 -16.84 34.53 -1.34
C ASP A 57 -15.50 34.04 -0.74
N PRO A 58 -14.36 34.21 -1.43
CA PRO A 58 -13.04 33.82 -0.93
C PRO A 58 -12.66 34.46 0.41
N GLN A 59 -13.19 35.65 0.73
CA GLN A 59 -12.92 36.31 2.01
C GLN A 59 -13.59 35.60 3.18
N TYR A 60 -14.79 35.08 2.97
CA TYR A 60 -15.54 34.34 4.00
C TYR A 60 -14.88 32.99 4.32
N MET A 61 -14.33 32.33 3.29
CA MET A 61 -13.57 31.08 3.43
C MET A 61 -12.32 31.30 4.30
N HIS A 62 -11.52 32.32 3.99
CA HIS A 62 -10.30 32.65 4.73
C HIS A 62 -10.55 32.98 6.20
N ILE A 63 -11.67 33.65 6.50
CA ILE A 63 -12.07 33.97 7.89
C ILE A 63 -12.44 32.68 8.64
N ARG A 64 -13.16 31.76 7.99
CA ARG A 64 -13.56 30.47 8.56
C ARG A 64 -12.35 29.58 8.84
N ASP A 65 -11.37 29.55 7.94
CA ASP A 65 -10.14 28.76 8.07
C ASP A 65 -9.28 29.25 9.23
N LYS A 66 -9.09 30.57 9.33
CA LYS A 66 -8.39 31.19 10.47
C LYS A 66 -9.11 30.97 11.79
N GLY A 67 -10.44 31.04 11.79
CA GLY A 67 -11.26 30.73 12.96
C GLY A 67 -11.07 29.28 13.41
N PHE A 68 -11.02 28.34 12.47
CA PHE A 68 -10.81 26.93 12.76
C PHE A 68 -9.40 26.62 13.29
N ILE A 69 -8.35 27.16 12.66
CA ILE A 69 -6.95 27.03 13.12
C ILE A 69 -6.82 27.51 14.56
N LYS A 70 -7.43 28.67 14.88
CA LYS A 70 -7.41 29.23 16.23
C LYS A 70 -8.22 28.40 17.21
N ALA A 71 -9.41 27.93 16.84
CA ALA A 71 -10.29 27.14 17.71
C ALA A 71 -9.71 25.76 18.05
N LYS A 72 -8.89 25.19 17.15
CA LYS A 72 -8.19 23.92 17.36
C LYS A 72 -6.78 24.09 17.91
N SER A 73 -6.35 25.33 18.18
CA SER A 73 -5.00 25.65 18.65
C SER A 73 -3.90 25.13 17.73
N TYR A 74 -4.15 25.10 16.42
CA TYR A 74 -3.13 24.73 15.43
C TYR A 74 -2.13 25.88 15.21
N PRO A 75 -0.88 25.57 14.81
CA PRO A 75 0.11 26.59 14.51
C PRO A 75 -0.35 27.60 13.44
N PRO A 76 -0.04 28.91 13.56
CA PRO A 76 -0.47 29.92 12.59
C PRO A 76 0.04 29.71 11.14
N ASN A 77 1.09 28.91 10.97
CA ASN A 77 1.69 28.55 9.69
C ASN A 77 1.12 27.25 9.09
N THR A 78 0.03 26.73 9.67
CA THR A 78 -0.75 25.63 9.12
C THR A 78 -1.12 25.91 7.66
N LYS A 79 -0.78 25.00 6.74
CA LYS A 79 -1.11 25.13 5.32
C LYS A 79 -2.61 24.88 5.12
N VAL A 80 -3.25 25.73 4.33
CA VAL A 80 -4.67 25.64 3.98
C VAL A 80 -4.79 25.55 2.46
N GLU A 81 -5.42 24.49 1.98
CA GLU A 81 -5.74 24.29 0.58
C GLU A 81 -7.26 24.39 0.37
N VAL A 82 -7.67 25.28 -0.54
CA VAL A 82 -9.09 25.48 -0.90
C VAL A 82 -9.31 24.88 -2.29
N MET A 83 -10.24 23.92 -2.38
CA MET A 83 -10.56 23.24 -3.63
C MET A 83 -12.00 23.51 -4.05
N THR A 84 -12.23 23.52 -5.36
CA THR A 84 -13.57 23.53 -5.96
C THR A 84 -13.99 22.12 -6.35
N GLU A 85 -15.30 21.86 -6.38
CA GLU A 85 -15.86 20.58 -6.85
C GLU A 85 -15.35 20.23 -8.26
N GLY A 86 -14.85 18.99 -8.43
CA GLY A 86 -14.23 18.51 -9.66
C GLY A 86 -12.79 19.00 -9.89
N GLY A 87 -12.28 19.89 -9.03
CA GLY A 87 -10.90 20.39 -9.02
C GLY A 87 -10.08 19.85 -7.85
N GLU A 88 -10.46 18.71 -7.29
CA GLU A 88 -9.80 18.15 -6.12
C GLU A 88 -8.37 17.69 -6.45
N SER A 89 -7.40 18.00 -5.57
CA SER A 89 -6.04 17.48 -5.72
C SER A 89 -5.99 15.98 -5.46
N ALA A 90 -4.97 15.32 -6.03
CA ALA A 90 -4.75 13.89 -5.80
C ALA A 90 -4.63 13.56 -4.31
N MET A 91 -3.97 14.42 -3.53
CA MET A 91 -3.82 14.24 -2.07
C MET A 91 -5.15 14.24 -1.34
N PHE A 92 -6.08 15.12 -1.72
CA PHE A 92 -7.42 15.10 -1.16
C PHE A 92 -8.17 13.83 -1.54
N LYS A 93 -8.10 13.41 -2.82
CA LYS A 93 -8.73 12.17 -3.30
C LYS A 93 -8.21 10.93 -2.55
N HIS A 94 -6.93 10.93 -2.17
CA HIS A 94 -6.29 9.83 -1.45
C HIS A 94 -6.83 9.61 -0.03
N LEU A 95 -7.42 10.63 0.61
CA LEU A 95 -7.98 10.48 1.96
C LEU A 95 -9.26 9.62 1.98
N PHE A 96 -9.81 9.31 0.81
CA PHE A 96 -11.04 8.54 0.69
C PHE A 96 -10.74 7.12 0.24
N LYS A 97 -11.28 6.14 0.97
CA LYS A 97 -11.23 4.71 0.60
C LYS A 97 -11.75 4.42 -0.81
N SER A 98 -12.61 5.29 -1.34
CA SER A 98 -13.05 5.27 -2.73
C SER A 98 -13.45 6.68 -3.21
N TRP A 99 -12.90 7.12 -4.34
CA TRP A 99 -13.21 8.39 -4.99
C TRP A 99 -13.90 8.16 -6.35
N ARG A 100 -14.83 9.03 -6.76
CA ARG A 100 -15.54 8.95 -8.05
C ARG A 100 -15.79 10.34 -8.63
N GLU A 101 -15.57 10.53 -9.92
CA GLU A 101 -15.86 11.79 -10.62
C GLU A 101 -17.24 11.78 -11.29
N LYS A 102 -17.92 12.93 -11.31
CA LYS A 102 -19.28 13.09 -11.84
C LYS A 102 -19.25 13.22 -13.35
N GLY A 103 -19.99 12.37 -14.06
CA GLY A 103 -20.03 12.38 -15.54
C GLY A 103 -18.97 11.49 -16.20
N GLN A 104 -18.12 10.84 -15.40
CA GLN A 104 -17.32 9.71 -15.85
C GLN A 104 -18.30 8.62 -16.29
N THR A 105 -18.42 8.42 -17.60
CA THR A 105 -19.24 7.34 -18.16
C THR A 105 -18.83 6.02 -17.51
N GLN A 106 -19.76 5.05 -17.40
CA GLN A 106 -19.38 3.64 -17.39
C GLN A 106 -18.75 3.31 -18.74
N GLY A 107 -17.57 3.87 -18.99
CA GLY A 107 -16.65 3.38 -19.98
C GLY A 107 -16.01 2.11 -19.45
N LEU A 108 -15.23 1.47 -20.31
CA LEU A 108 -14.34 0.38 -19.97
C LEU A 108 -13.37 0.87 -18.88
N GLY A 109 -13.79 0.82 -17.62
CA GLY A 109 -12.89 1.00 -16.51
C GLY A 109 -11.84 -0.10 -16.56
N THR A 110 -10.88 -0.09 -15.65
CA THR A 110 -9.90 -1.17 -15.46
C THR A 110 -10.58 -2.47 -14.97
N THR A 111 -11.51 -3.00 -15.73
CA THR A 111 -11.50 -4.41 -16.05
C THR A 111 -10.13 -4.78 -16.61
N TYR A 112 -9.74 -6.02 -16.41
CA TYR A 112 -8.96 -6.76 -17.40
C TYR A 112 -9.75 -6.79 -18.73
N THR A 113 -9.97 -5.65 -19.37
CA THR A 113 -10.75 -5.52 -20.60
C THR A 113 -9.80 -5.34 -21.74
N ASN A 114 -9.85 -6.29 -22.67
CA ASN A 114 -9.42 -6.13 -24.07
C ASN A 114 -8.21 -5.21 -24.25
N VAL A 115 -7.14 -5.47 -23.50
CA VAL A 115 -5.84 -5.26 -24.10
C VAL A 115 -5.74 -6.44 -25.04
N SER A 116 -6.12 -6.26 -26.31
CA SER A 116 -5.57 -7.11 -27.37
C SER A 116 -4.10 -7.30 -27.01
N PRO A 117 -3.53 -8.52 -27.01
CA PRO A 117 -2.15 -8.71 -26.60
C PRO A 117 -1.28 -7.80 -27.47
N VAL A 118 -1.01 -6.60 -26.95
CA VAL A 118 -0.05 -5.68 -27.53
C VAL A 118 1.20 -6.46 -27.26
N LYS A 119 1.75 -7.07 -28.31
CA LYS A 119 3.08 -7.64 -28.25
C LYS A 119 3.94 -6.52 -27.70
N PHE A 120 4.35 -6.66 -26.44
CA PHE A 120 5.17 -5.67 -25.79
C PHE A 120 6.46 -5.60 -26.58
N ASP A 121 6.68 -4.48 -27.24
CA ASP A 121 7.98 -4.25 -27.83
C ASP A 121 8.94 -3.95 -26.66
N VAL A 122 9.77 -4.93 -26.31
CA VAL A 122 10.78 -4.79 -25.26
C VAL A 122 11.69 -3.60 -25.57
N MET A 123 11.94 -3.33 -26.86
CA MET A 123 12.70 -2.15 -27.26
C MET A 123 11.93 -0.87 -26.95
N GLU A 124 10.60 -0.84 -27.12
CA GLU A 124 9.78 0.31 -26.72
C GLU A 124 9.79 0.49 -25.20
N LEU A 125 9.63 -0.58 -24.40
CA LEU A 125 9.69 -0.50 -22.93
C LEU A 125 11.03 0.08 -22.44
N HIS A 126 12.13 -0.30 -23.09
CA HIS A 126 13.47 0.20 -22.72
C HIS A 126 13.74 1.61 -23.27
N ALA A 127 13.19 1.95 -24.44
CA ALA A 127 13.29 3.29 -25.03
C ALA A 127 12.36 4.30 -24.35
N ARG A 128 11.28 3.84 -23.73
CA ARG A 128 10.23 4.64 -23.08
C ARG A 128 9.93 4.11 -21.67
N PRO A 129 10.82 4.38 -20.69
CA PRO A 129 10.65 3.89 -19.33
C PRO A 129 9.31 4.27 -18.69
N GLU A 130 8.69 5.38 -19.10
CA GLU A 130 7.37 5.78 -18.61
C GLU A 130 6.27 4.75 -18.94
N VAL A 131 6.42 4.01 -20.03
CA VAL A 131 5.53 2.90 -20.40
C VAL A 131 5.80 1.70 -19.49
N ALA A 132 7.06 1.37 -19.23
CA ALA A 132 7.45 0.31 -18.31
C ALA A 132 6.92 0.55 -16.89
N ALA A 133 7.08 1.76 -16.37
CA ALA A 133 6.56 2.19 -15.07
C ALA A 133 5.03 2.05 -14.97
N LYS A 134 4.29 2.59 -15.94
CA LYS A 134 2.81 2.50 -15.95
C LYS A 134 2.29 1.08 -16.14
N GLN A 135 3.00 0.26 -16.92
CA GLN A 135 2.62 -1.12 -17.15
C GLN A 135 3.15 -2.08 -16.08
N ARG A 136 4.09 -1.64 -15.23
CA ARG A 136 4.79 -2.45 -14.23
C ARG A 136 5.45 -3.70 -14.83
N MET A 137 6.10 -3.51 -15.96
CA MET A 137 6.79 -4.54 -16.72
C MET A 137 8.18 -4.03 -17.09
N VAL A 138 9.22 -4.76 -16.68
CA VAL A 138 10.61 -4.42 -17.04
C VAL A 138 11.00 -4.92 -18.44
N ASP A 139 10.32 -5.95 -18.91
CA ASP A 139 10.44 -6.59 -20.23
C ASP A 139 9.15 -7.38 -20.55
N ASP A 140 9.21 -8.38 -21.43
CA ASP A 140 8.10 -9.27 -21.81
C ASP A 140 8.00 -10.55 -20.95
N ALA A 141 8.73 -10.60 -19.84
CA ALA A 141 8.82 -11.74 -18.93
C ALA A 141 9.34 -13.04 -19.59
N SER A 142 10.15 -12.96 -20.66
CA SER A 142 10.69 -14.12 -21.40
C SER A 142 12.07 -14.60 -20.93
N GLY A 143 12.66 -13.92 -19.96
CA GLY A 143 13.98 -14.18 -19.40
C GLY A 143 14.09 -15.48 -18.59
N ASP A 144 15.31 -15.74 -18.13
CA ASP A 144 15.63 -16.97 -17.40
C ASP A 144 15.15 -16.89 -15.94
N VAL A 145 14.57 -17.98 -15.45
CA VAL A 145 14.01 -18.09 -14.10
C VAL A 145 14.74 -19.18 -13.33
N LEU A 146 15.17 -18.87 -12.11
CA LEU A 146 15.61 -19.83 -11.12
C LEU A 146 14.78 -19.68 -9.85
N VAL A 147 14.27 -20.80 -9.32
CA VAL A 147 13.42 -20.81 -8.13
C VAL A 147 14.06 -21.68 -7.05
N TRP A 148 14.21 -21.11 -5.86
CA TRP A 148 14.55 -21.82 -4.63
C TRP A 148 13.42 -21.71 -3.63
N ARG A 149 13.30 -22.73 -2.79
CA ARG A 149 12.48 -22.72 -1.58
C ARG A 149 13.41 -22.73 -0.36
N ILE A 150 12.98 -22.10 0.72
CA ILE A 150 13.65 -22.20 2.01
C ILE A 150 13.29 -23.55 2.65
N GLU A 151 14.29 -24.39 2.89
CA GLU A 151 14.15 -25.65 3.59
C GLU A 151 15.20 -25.75 4.68
N ASN A 152 14.77 -25.95 5.93
CA ASN A 152 15.67 -25.99 7.09
C ASN A 152 16.60 -24.75 7.15
N LEU A 153 16.05 -23.57 6.81
CA LEU A 153 16.73 -22.28 6.76
C LEU A 153 17.79 -22.12 5.64
N GLU A 154 17.86 -23.08 4.71
CA GLU A 154 18.79 -23.08 3.58
C GLU A 154 18.06 -23.05 2.23
N LEU A 155 18.79 -22.71 1.16
CA LEU A 155 18.25 -22.71 -0.20
C LEU A 155 18.20 -24.12 -0.79
N ALA A 156 16.99 -24.59 -1.11
CA ALA A 156 16.75 -25.80 -1.88
C ALA A 156 16.19 -25.43 -3.27
N GLU A 157 16.84 -25.89 -4.34
CA GLU A 157 16.37 -25.63 -5.70
C GLU A 157 15.04 -26.37 -5.96
N VAL A 158 14.07 -25.65 -6.50
CA VAL A 158 12.77 -26.21 -6.88
C VAL A 158 12.89 -26.89 -8.25
N SER A 159 12.19 -28.01 -8.44
CA SER A 159 12.13 -28.67 -9.75
C SER A 159 11.50 -27.74 -10.79
N ARG A 160 12.11 -27.66 -11.98
CA ARG A 160 11.56 -26.88 -13.11
C ARG A 160 10.14 -27.30 -13.50
N SER A 161 9.78 -28.57 -13.28
CA SER A 161 8.43 -29.08 -13.55
C SER A 161 7.35 -28.51 -12.63
N THR A 162 7.73 -27.92 -11.49
CA THR A 162 6.83 -27.31 -10.51
C THR A 162 7.03 -25.80 -10.42
N TYR A 163 7.74 -25.18 -11.37
CA TYR A 163 7.79 -23.72 -11.46
C TYR A 163 6.38 -23.16 -11.66
N GLY A 164 6.08 -22.08 -10.95
CA GLY A 164 4.74 -21.52 -10.88
C GLY A 164 3.86 -22.16 -9.82
N GLN A 165 4.32 -23.15 -9.04
CA GLN A 165 3.56 -23.71 -7.92
C GLN A 165 4.15 -23.24 -6.59
N PHE A 166 3.42 -22.37 -5.90
CA PHE A 166 3.81 -21.79 -4.62
C PHE A 166 2.87 -22.28 -3.51
N TYR A 167 3.42 -22.56 -2.34
CA TYR A 167 2.66 -23.03 -1.19
C TYR A 167 2.69 -21.99 -0.09
N GLY A 168 1.52 -21.66 0.46
CA GLY A 168 1.37 -20.64 1.49
C GLY A 168 2.11 -20.94 2.79
N GLY A 169 2.58 -22.17 3.03
CA GLY A 169 3.39 -22.53 4.19
C GLY A 169 4.90 -22.46 3.96
N ASP A 170 5.38 -21.97 2.82
CA ASP A 170 6.82 -21.87 2.51
C ASP A 170 7.20 -20.44 2.10
N CYS A 171 8.51 -20.16 2.10
CA CYS A 171 9.11 -18.99 1.46
C CYS A 171 9.95 -19.40 0.23
N TYR A 172 9.98 -18.53 -0.79
CA TYR A 172 10.69 -18.79 -2.04
C TYR A 172 11.54 -17.59 -2.46
N LEU A 173 12.72 -17.89 -3.03
CA LEU A 173 13.47 -16.93 -3.83
C LEU A 173 13.28 -17.24 -5.31
N VAL A 174 12.93 -16.23 -6.10
CA VAL A 174 12.83 -16.32 -7.56
C VAL A 174 13.79 -15.31 -8.17
N LEU A 175 14.88 -15.79 -8.76
CA LEU A 175 15.79 -14.96 -9.54
C LEU A 175 15.34 -14.96 -11.00
N TYR A 176 15.04 -13.78 -11.51
CA TYR A 176 14.72 -13.51 -12.90
C TYR A 176 15.89 -12.78 -13.55
N THR A 177 16.38 -13.30 -14.69
CA THR A 177 17.46 -12.70 -15.47
C THR A 177 16.94 -12.28 -16.83
N TYR A 178 17.08 -11.00 -17.16
CA TYR A 178 16.69 -10.44 -18.45
C TYR A 178 17.82 -9.62 -19.07
N VAL A 179 17.68 -9.28 -20.34
CA VAL A 179 18.68 -8.50 -21.08
C VAL A 179 18.14 -7.12 -21.38
N LYS A 180 18.88 -6.08 -20.99
CA LYS A 180 18.63 -4.68 -21.35
C LYS A 180 19.90 -4.11 -21.95
N SER A 181 19.83 -3.58 -23.17
CA SER A 181 20.99 -3.00 -23.87
C SER A 181 22.22 -3.92 -23.91
N HIS A 182 22.00 -5.21 -24.21
CA HIS A 182 23.03 -6.28 -24.21
C HIS A 182 23.70 -6.59 -22.87
N GLN A 183 23.19 -6.06 -21.75
CA GLN A 183 23.66 -6.37 -20.41
C GLN A 183 22.62 -7.20 -19.66
N GLN A 184 23.10 -8.16 -18.87
CA GLN A 184 22.23 -8.92 -17.98
C GLN A 184 21.77 -8.04 -16.82
N GLN A 185 20.49 -8.12 -16.52
CA GLN A 185 19.82 -7.46 -15.43
C GLN A 185 19.09 -8.51 -14.60
N TYR A 186 18.92 -8.25 -13.31
CA TYR A 186 18.42 -9.25 -12.36
C TYR A 186 17.32 -8.67 -11.49
N ILE A 187 16.29 -9.48 -11.24
CA ILE A 187 15.28 -9.22 -10.21
C ILE A 187 15.23 -10.43 -9.30
N LEU A 188 15.32 -10.21 -7.99
CA LEU A 188 15.24 -11.25 -6.98
C LEU A 188 13.96 -11.07 -6.16
N TYR A 189 12.94 -11.87 -6.46
CA TYR A 189 11.70 -11.88 -5.69
C TYR A 189 11.82 -12.77 -4.46
N MET A 190 11.44 -12.23 -3.31
CA MET A 190 11.27 -12.94 -2.04
C MET A 190 9.77 -13.15 -1.82
N TRP A 191 9.24 -14.28 -2.27
CA TRP A 191 7.84 -14.61 -2.09
C TRP A 191 7.61 -15.24 -0.71
N GLN A 192 6.71 -14.64 0.06
CA GLN A 192 6.41 -14.99 1.45
C GLN A 192 5.01 -15.58 1.55
N GLY A 193 4.93 -16.87 1.89
CA GLY A 193 3.67 -17.55 2.16
C GLY A 193 2.99 -17.03 3.42
N ARG A 194 1.66 -16.93 3.40
CA ARG A 194 0.85 -16.43 4.52
C ARG A 194 1.02 -17.23 5.82
N HIS A 195 1.33 -18.51 5.70
CA HIS A 195 1.52 -19.47 6.81
C HIS A 195 2.97 -19.90 6.97
N ALA A 196 3.92 -19.27 6.26
CA ALA A 196 5.34 -19.51 6.47
C ALA A 196 5.74 -19.04 7.88
N THR A 197 6.69 -19.74 8.49
CA THR A 197 7.11 -19.41 9.85
C THR A 197 8.08 -18.22 9.87
N GLN A 198 8.15 -17.50 11.00
CA GLN A 198 8.98 -16.28 11.10
C GLN A 198 10.47 -16.57 10.83
N ASP A 199 10.97 -17.73 11.25
CA ASP A 199 12.33 -18.19 10.97
C ASP A 199 12.56 -18.44 9.48
N GLU A 200 11.59 -18.99 8.75
CA GLU A 200 11.68 -19.14 7.30
C GLU A 200 11.66 -17.81 6.57
N ILE A 201 10.79 -16.87 6.98
CA ILE A 201 10.75 -15.51 6.42
C ILE A 201 12.09 -14.82 6.65
N THR A 202 12.64 -14.93 7.85
CA THR A 202 13.95 -14.36 8.22
C THR A 202 15.07 -15.01 7.41
N ALA A 203 15.06 -16.34 7.27
CA ALA A 203 16.02 -17.06 6.45
C ALA A 203 15.90 -16.69 4.96
N CYS A 204 14.69 -16.48 4.44
CA CYS A 204 14.47 -16.03 3.06
C CYS A 204 15.15 -14.67 2.80
N ALA A 205 14.94 -13.70 3.70
CA ALA A 205 15.59 -12.39 3.60
C ALA A 205 17.12 -12.50 3.73
N TYR A 206 17.63 -13.31 4.66
CA TYR A 206 19.06 -13.56 4.80
C TYR A 206 19.68 -14.19 3.55
N GLN A 207 19.03 -15.21 2.99
CA GLN A 207 19.50 -15.87 1.77
C GLN A 207 19.39 -14.95 0.55
N ALA A 208 18.44 -14.01 0.52
CA ALA A 208 18.36 -13.00 -0.53
C ALA A 208 19.62 -12.13 -0.57
N VAL A 209 20.15 -11.72 0.59
CA VAL A 209 21.44 -11.00 0.69
C VAL A 209 22.60 -11.84 0.15
N ASN A 210 22.63 -13.14 0.46
CA ASN A 210 23.66 -14.04 -0.05
C ASN A 210 23.61 -14.19 -1.57
N VAL A 211 22.40 -14.30 -2.15
CA VAL A 211 22.21 -14.36 -3.61
C VAL A 211 22.61 -13.03 -4.24
N ASP A 212 22.13 -11.91 -3.71
CA ASP A 212 22.45 -10.56 -4.16
C ASP A 212 23.97 -10.30 -4.19
N GLY A 213 24.70 -10.73 -3.16
CA GLY A 213 26.16 -10.65 -3.12
C GLY A 213 26.87 -11.43 -4.24
N LYS A 214 26.33 -12.57 -4.68
CA LYS A 214 26.88 -13.35 -5.82
C LYS A 214 26.76 -12.61 -7.16
N TYR A 215 25.82 -11.67 -7.25
CA TYR A 215 25.59 -10.83 -8.43
C TYR A 215 26.09 -9.39 -8.20
N ASN A 216 27.08 -9.21 -7.30
CA ASN A 216 27.70 -7.91 -6.99
C ASN A 216 26.68 -6.82 -6.58
N GLY A 217 25.58 -7.23 -5.96
CA GLY A 217 24.51 -6.34 -5.54
C GLY A 217 23.63 -5.79 -6.68
N ALA A 218 23.79 -6.26 -7.92
CA ALA A 218 23.01 -5.84 -9.07
C ALA A 218 21.50 -6.18 -9.02
N PRO A 219 21.03 -7.27 -8.36
CA PRO A 219 19.62 -7.60 -8.34
C PRO A 219 18.75 -6.53 -7.67
N VAL A 220 17.66 -6.14 -8.34
CA VAL A 220 16.53 -5.47 -7.69
C VAL A 220 15.85 -6.48 -6.80
N GLN A 221 15.80 -6.24 -5.49
CA GLN A 221 15.17 -7.16 -4.54
C GLN A 221 13.72 -6.79 -4.32
N VAL A 222 12.81 -7.75 -4.30
CA VAL A 222 11.37 -7.47 -4.21
C VAL A 222 10.74 -8.33 -3.13
N ARG A 223 10.19 -7.72 -2.08
CA ARG A 223 9.36 -8.41 -1.10
C ARG A 223 7.97 -8.61 -1.69
N VAL A 224 7.55 -9.87 -1.84
CA VAL A 224 6.23 -10.24 -2.35
C VAL A 224 5.48 -11.05 -1.31
N VAL A 225 4.35 -10.54 -0.84
CA VAL A 225 3.48 -11.28 0.09
C VAL A 225 2.42 -12.03 -0.71
N MET A 226 2.09 -13.25 -0.26
CA MET A 226 1.02 -14.07 -0.85
C MET A 226 -0.28 -13.29 -1.07
N GLY A 227 -0.69 -13.20 -2.33
CA GLY A 227 -1.90 -12.49 -2.78
C GLY A 227 -1.62 -11.09 -3.34
N LYS A 228 -0.42 -10.56 -3.12
CA LYS A 228 0.07 -9.24 -3.57
C LYS A 228 1.17 -9.34 -4.62
N GLU A 229 1.14 -10.40 -5.43
CA GLU A 229 2.13 -10.61 -6.49
C GLU A 229 2.12 -9.46 -7.53
N PRO A 230 3.25 -8.78 -7.77
CA PRO A 230 3.39 -7.77 -8.80
C PRO A 230 3.07 -8.31 -10.20
N ARG A 231 2.65 -7.43 -11.10
CA ARG A 231 2.25 -7.82 -12.47
C ARG A 231 3.37 -8.58 -13.21
N HIS A 232 4.60 -8.11 -13.12
CA HIS A 232 5.74 -8.80 -13.73
C HIS A 232 5.95 -10.21 -13.14
N PHE A 233 5.77 -10.40 -11.84
CA PHE A 233 5.87 -11.73 -11.21
C PHE A 233 4.84 -12.72 -11.76
N LEU A 234 3.60 -12.26 -12.00
CA LEU A 234 2.57 -13.08 -12.65
C LEU A 234 2.99 -13.50 -14.07
N ALA A 235 3.50 -12.54 -14.84
CA ALA A 235 3.85 -12.72 -16.25
C ALA A 235 4.99 -13.71 -16.49
N ILE A 236 5.92 -13.84 -15.54
CA ILE A 236 7.03 -14.81 -15.60
C ILE A 236 6.50 -16.26 -15.73
N PHE A 237 5.35 -16.56 -15.14
CA PHE A 237 4.79 -17.92 -15.14
C PHE A 237 3.81 -18.19 -16.28
N LYS A 238 3.64 -17.26 -17.23
CA LYS A 238 2.88 -17.46 -18.49
C LYS A 238 1.50 -18.08 -18.25
N GLY A 239 0.76 -17.50 -17.30
CA GLY A 239 -0.58 -17.91 -16.94
C GLY A 239 -0.66 -19.25 -16.21
N LYS A 240 0.44 -19.75 -15.64
CA LYS A 240 0.54 -21.03 -14.92
C LYS A 240 0.87 -20.87 -13.44
N LEU A 241 0.69 -19.66 -12.88
CA LEU A 241 0.90 -19.41 -11.46
C LEU A 241 -0.24 -20.01 -10.63
N ILE A 242 0.10 -20.98 -9.79
CA ILE A 242 -0.77 -21.66 -8.83
C ILE A 242 -0.25 -21.36 -7.43
N ILE A 243 -1.12 -20.81 -6.59
CA ILE A 243 -0.82 -20.53 -5.19
C ILE A 243 -1.73 -21.42 -4.34
N PHE A 244 -1.13 -22.35 -3.62
CA PHE A 244 -1.82 -23.19 -2.65
C PHE A 244 -1.96 -22.45 -1.32
N GLU A 245 -3.13 -22.53 -0.69
CA GLU A 245 -3.45 -21.77 0.53
C GLU A 245 -2.51 -22.13 1.67
N GLY A 246 -2.07 -23.39 1.74
CA GLY A 246 -1.10 -23.82 2.74
C GLY A 246 -0.39 -25.08 2.28
N GLY A 247 0.10 -25.85 3.25
CA GLY A 247 0.97 -26.99 2.97
C GLY A 247 2.36 -26.53 2.55
N THR A 248 3.13 -27.47 2.03
CA THR A 248 4.52 -27.26 1.62
C THR A 248 4.83 -27.98 0.33
N GLY A 249 5.67 -27.39 -0.51
CA GLY A 249 6.20 -28.05 -1.71
C GLY A 249 7.41 -28.93 -1.42
N ARG A 250 7.85 -29.05 -0.15
CA ARG A 250 9.04 -29.81 0.28
C ARG A 250 9.03 -31.24 -0.24
N ARG A 251 10.18 -31.67 -0.78
CA ARG A 251 10.29 -33.00 -1.39
C ARG A 251 10.07 -34.08 -0.33
N GLY A 252 9.20 -35.04 -0.63
CA GLY A 252 8.90 -36.16 0.26
C GLY A 252 7.92 -35.84 1.39
N VAL A 253 7.46 -34.59 1.52
CA VAL A 253 6.39 -34.24 2.45
C VAL A 253 5.05 -34.45 1.75
N VAL A 254 4.20 -35.30 2.33
CA VAL A 254 2.83 -35.49 1.85
C VAL A 254 1.94 -34.47 2.55
N ASN A 255 1.42 -33.51 1.78
CA ASN A 255 0.40 -32.61 2.28
C ASN A 255 -0.87 -33.42 2.62
N PRO A 256 -1.53 -33.17 3.76
CA PRO A 256 -2.75 -33.88 4.12
C PRO A 256 -3.79 -33.80 2.99
N GLU A 257 -4.36 -34.94 2.61
CA GLU A 257 -5.40 -34.97 1.59
C GLU A 257 -6.64 -34.23 2.11
N ARG A 258 -6.89 -33.05 1.54
CA ARG A 258 -8.12 -32.31 1.74
C ARG A 258 -9.06 -32.74 0.62
N GLY A 259 -10.18 -33.39 0.97
CA GLY A 259 -11.12 -33.97 0.01
C GLY A 259 -11.46 -33.02 -1.15
N ALA A 260 -12.35 -32.05 -0.91
CA ALA A 260 -12.62 -31.00 -1.89
C ALA A 260 -11.59 -29.86 -1.80
N ARG A 261 -11.09 -29.42 -2.95
CA ARG A 261 -10.18 -28.27 -3.10
C ARG A 261 -10.76 -27.29 -4.10
N LEU A 262 -10.80 -26.01 -3.73
CA LEU A 262 -11.39 -24.96 -4.55
C LEU A 262 -10.30 -23.95 -4.93
N PHE A 263 -10.21 -23.61 -6.21
CA PHE A 263 -9.28 -22.61 -6.72
C PHE A 263 -10.05 -21.49 -7.39
N GLN A 264 -9.78 -20.26 -7.00
CA GLN A 264 -10.24 -19.06 -7.70
C GLN A 264 -9.24 -18.73 -8.80
N VAL A 265 -9.69 -18.70 -10.05
CA VAL A 265 -8.89 -18.29 -11.21
C VAL A 265 -9.25 -16.84 -11.56
N ARG A 266 -8.25 -15.98 -11.58
CA ARG A 266 -8.37 -14.58 -11.99
C ARG A 266 -7.34 -14.25 -13.05
N GLY A 267 -7.70 -13.34 -13.96
CA GLY A 267 -6.87 -12.90 -15.06
C GLY A 267 -7.43 -13.35 -16.41
N THR A 268 -7.04 -12.63 -17.45
CA THR A 268 -7.59 -12.71 -18.81
C THR A 268 -6.56 -13.14 -19.85
N ASP A 269 -5.27 -13.15 -19.48
CA ASP A 269 -4.20 -13.50 -20.39
C ASP A 269 -3.05 -14.18 -19.63
N GLU A 270 -2.07 -14.69 -20.37
CA GLU A 270 -0.89 -15.35 -19.82
C GLU A 270 0.00 -14.43 -18.97
N LEU A 271 -0.19 -13.11 -19.02
CA LEU A 271 0.63 -12.15 -18.29
C LEU A 271 0.05 -11.83 -16.90
N ASN A 272 -1.23 -12.11 -16.66
CA ASN A 272 -1.90 -11.76 -15.41
C ASN A 272 -2.69 -12.91 -14.76
N THR A 273 -2.84 -14.06 -15.42
CA THR A 273 -3.60 -15.18 -14.85
C THR A 273 -2.88 -15.87 -13.70
N LYS A 274 -3.61 -16.04 -12.59
CA LYS A 274 -3.23 -16.92 -11.48
C LYS A 274 -4.43 -17.71 -10.94
N ALA A 275 -4.15 -18.87 -10.36
CA ALA A 275 -5.11 -19.61 -9.55
C ALA A 275 -4.67 -19.59 -8.09
N THR A 276 -5.57 -19.17 -7.20
CA THR A 276 -5.33 -19.18 -5.76
C THR A 276 -6.28 -20.18 -5.13
N GLU A 277 -5.75 -21.14 -4.38
CA GLU A 277 -6.56 -22.04 -3.58
C GLU A 277 -7.26 -21.23 -2.48
N VAL A 278 -8.55 -21.49 -2.32
CA VAL A 278 -9.41 -20.87 -1.31
C VAL A 278 -10.11 -21.97 -0.51
N PRO A 279 -10.66 -21.66 0.67
CA PRO A 279 -11.44 -22.64 1.41
C PRO A 279 -12.55 -23.25 0.55
N ALA A 280 -12.67 -24.58 0.55
CA ALA A 280 -13.67 -25.31 -0.23
C ALA A 280 -15.07 -25.21 0.41
N ARG A 281 -15.65 -24.01 0.38
CA ARG A 281 -16.97 -23.68 0.89
C ARG A 281 -17.72 -22.75 -0.06
N ALA A 282 -19.04 -22.83 -0.08
CA ALA A 282 -19.85 -22.01 -1.00
C ALA A 282 -19.60 -20.51 -0.85
N SER A 283 -19.37 -20.02 0.37
CA SER A 283 -19.10 -18.59 0.63
C SER A 283 -17.77 -18.07 0.06
N SER A 284 -16.89 -18.95 -0.42
CA SER A 284 -15.65 -18.56 -1.10
C SER A 284 -15.85 -18.28 -2.60
N LEU A 285 -17.01 -18.59 -3.17
CA LEU A 285 -17.33 -18.27 -4.55
C LEU A 285 -17.50 -16.76 -4.77
N ASN A 286 -17.33 -16.33 -6.01
CA ASN A 286 -17.56 -14.96 -6.44
C ASN A 286 -18.14 -14.96 -7.86
N THR A 287 -19.28 -14.30 -8.07
CA THR A 287 -19.95 -14.23 -9.39
C THR A 287 -19.06 -13.68 -10.50
N ASN A 288 -18.03 -12.90 -10.16
CA ASN A 288 -17.20 -12.21 -11.13
C ASN A 288 -16.03 -13.05 -11.66
N ASP A 289 -15.77 -14.22 -11.08
CA ASP A 289 -14.56 -15.00 -11.37
C ASP A 289 -14.90 -16.43 -11.85
N VAL A 290 -13.86 -17.14 -12.26
CA VAL A 290 -13.91 -18.58 -12.60
C VAL A 290 -13.35 -19.38 -11.44
N PHE A 291 -13.96 -20.51 -11.13
CA PHE A 291 -13.51 -21.40 -10.07
C PHE A 291 -13.30 -22.83 -10.55
N LEU A 292 -12.26 -23.48 -10.04
CA LEU A 292 -12.02 -24.90 -10.21
C LEU A 292 -12.27 -25.61 -8.88
N LEU A 293 -13.30 -26.46 -8.81
CA LEU A 293 -13.55 -27.33 -7.67
C LEU A 293 -13.09 -28.74 -8.02
N LYS A 294 -11.99 -29.17 -7.43
CA LYS A 294 -11.47 -30.54 -7.54
C LYS A 294 -11.98 -31.36 -6.36
N THR A 295 -12.57 -32.51 -6.66
CA THR A 295 -12.88 -33.56 -5.68
C THR A 295 -12.12 -34.83 -6.04
N ASP A 296 -12.35 -35.92 -5.30
CA ASP A 296 -11.73 -37.22 -5.60
C ASP A 296 -12.27 -37.83 -6.90
N HIS A 297 -13.52 -37.53 -7.27
CA HIS A 297 -14.23 -38.16 -8.38
C HIS A 297 -14.43 -37.24 -9.58
N MET A 298 -14.52 -35.93 -9.36
CA MET A 298 -14.93 -34.97 -10.39
C MET A 298 -14.13 -33.69 -10.27
N CYS A 299 -13.89 -33.04 -11.41
CA CYS A 299 -13.40 -31.68 -11.45
C CYS A 299 -14.49 -30.79 -12.06
N TYR A 300 -14.94 -29.78 -11.32
CA TYR A 300 -15.92 -28.81 -11.81
C TYR A 300 -15.21 -27.51 -12.17
N LEU A 301 -15.52 -26.99 -13.35
CA LEU A 301 -15.10 -25.67 -13.79
C LEU A 301 -16.32 -24.74 -13.74
N TRP A 302 -16.45 -24.00 -12.66
CA TRP A 302 -17.59 -23.13 -12.37
C TRP A 302 -17.34 -21.74 -12.95
N TYR A 303 -18.30 -21.25 -13.74
CA TYR A 303 -18.27 -19.94 -14.37
C TYR A 303 -19.30 -19.02 -13.73
N GLY A 304 -18.80 -18.01 -13.01
CA GLY A 304 -19.63 -16.93 -12.50
C GLY A 304 -20.30 -16.13 -13.62
N LYS A 305 -21.46 -15.52 -13.35
CA LYS A 305 -22.19 -14.71 -14.34
C LYS A 305 -21.41 -13.48 -14.80
N GLY A 306 -20.56 -12.93 -13.92
CA GLY A 306 -19.73 -11.76 -14.17
C GLY A 306 -18.37 -12.06 -14.80
N CYS A 307 -17.96 -13.33 -14.93
CA CYS A 307 -16.67 -13.64 -15.55
C CYS A 307 -16.69 -13.40 -17.07
N SER A 308 -15.58 -12.87 -17.58
CA SER A 308 -15.34 -12.59 -19.00
C SER A 308 -15.09 -13.86 -19.81
N GLY A 309 -15.14 -13.74 -21.15
CA GLY A 309 -14.79 -14.84 -22.05
C GLY A 309 -13.33 -15.28 -21.87
N ASP A 310 -12.43 -14.31 -21.74
CA ASP A 310 -10.99 -14.54 -21.60
C ASP A 310 -10.65 -15.22 -20.26
N GLU A 311 -11.30 -14.83 -19.16
CA GLU A 311 -11.18 -15.53 -17.87
C GLU A 311 -11.62 -17.00 -17.96
N ARG A 312 -12.62 -17.34 -18.80
CA ARG A 312 -13.04 -18.73 -19.01
C ARG A 312 -12.01 -19.52 -19.81
N VAL A 313 -11.39 -18.90 -20.82
CA VAL A 313 -10.30 -19.51 -21.60
C VAL A 313 -9.12 -19.81 -20.67
N MET A 314 -8.70 -18.83 -19.89
CA MET A 314 -7.61 -18.98 -18.92
C MET A 314 -7.95 -19.95 -17.80
N GLY A 315 -9.19 -19.95 -17.30
CA GLY A 315 -9.70 -20.92 -16.34
C GLY A 315 -9.64 -22.36 -16.84
N ARG A 316 -9.96 -22.58 -18.12
CA ARG A 316 -9.80 -23.89 -18.75
C ARG A 316 -8.33 -24.30 -18.86
N ALA A 317 -7.45 -23.42 -19.35
CA ALA A 317 -6.03 -23.69 -19.44
C ALA A 317 -5.42 -24.04 -18.06
N MET A 318 -5.78 -23.28 -17.02
CA MET A 318 -5.37 -23.55 -15.64
C MET A 318 -5.91 -24.88 -15.11
N SER A 319 -7.14 -25.25 -15.48
CA SER A 319 -7.72 -26.53 -15.08
C SER A 319 -6.93 -27.74 -15.60
N ASP A 320 -6.30 -27.61 -16.78
CA ASP A 320 -5.48 -28.66 -17.37
C ASP A 320 -4.14 -28.83 -16.67
N VAL A 321 -3.60 -27.75 -16.10
CA VAL A 321 -2.40 -27.78 -15.25
C VAL A 321 -2.72 -28.37 -13.88
N LEU A 322 -3.84 -27.98 -13.27
CA LEU A 322 -4.23 -28.37 -11.91
C LEU A 322 -4.79 -29.79 -11.80
N SER A 323 -5.44 -30.30 -12.84
CA SER A 323 -6.07 -31.63 -12.82
C SER A 323 -6.05 -32.31 -14.17
N LYS A 324 -5.73 -33.61 -14.15
CA LYS A 324 -5.86 -34.48 -15.33
C LYS A 324 -7.26 -35.10 -15.48
N GLN A 325 -8.13 -34.93 -14.50
CA GLN A 325 -9.50 -35.43 -14.56
C GLN A 325 -10.32 -34.69 -15.62
N ASP A 326 -11.40 -35.31 -16.09
CA ASP A 326 -12.37 -34.64 -16.94
C ASP A 326 -13.05 -33.50 -16.18
N LYS A 327 -13.25 -32.37 -16.90
CA LYS A 327 -13.80 -31.15 -16.33
C LYS A 327 -15.25 -30.97 -16.73
N LYS A 328 -16.15 -30.95 -15.76
CA LYS A 328 -17.55 -30.59 -15.96
C LYS A 328 -17.71 -29.07 -15.82
N VAL A 329 -18.05 -28.41 -16.92
CA VAL A 329 -18.38 -26.99 -16.91
C VAL A 329 -19.71 -26.80 -16.19
N VAL A 330 -19.75 -25.83 -15.28
CA VAL A 330 -20.94 -25.48 -14.51
C VAL A 330 -21.16 -23.97 -14.61
N MET A 331 -22.32 -23.56 -15.11
CA MET A 331 -22.69 -22.15 -15.11
C MET A 331 -23.30 -21.76 -13.77
N GLU A 332 -23.01 -20.56 -13.28
CA GLU A 332 -23.65 -20.04 -12.06
C GLU A 332 -25.18 -20.06 -12.17
N GLY A 333 -25.84 -20.67 -11.18
CA GLY A 333 -27.28 -20.92 -11.14
C GLY A 333 -27.71 -22.26 -11.75
N GLN A 334 -26.79 -23.02 -12.33
CA GLN A 334 -27.03 -24.36 -12.88
C GLN A 334 -26.15 -25.42 -12.19
N GLU A 335 -25.77 -25.18 -10.94
CA GLU A 335 -24.90 -26.08 -10.20
C GLU A 335 -25.64 -27.36 -9.79
N PRO A 336 -25.06 -28.55 -10.04
CA PRO A 336 -25.65 -29.81 -9.60
C PRO A 336 -25.58 -29.96 -8.07
N THR A 337 -26.41 -30.83 -7.51
CA THR A 337 -26.47 -31.07 -6.06
C THR A 337 -25.11 -31.50 -5.50
N GLU A 338 -24.38 -32.35 -6.22
CA GLU A 338 -23.07 -32.88 -5.82
C GLU A 338 -22.01 -31.78 -5.72
N PHE A 339 -22.12 -30.72 -6.53
CA PHE A 339 -21.24 -29.56 -6.44
C PHE A 339 -21.42 -28.85 -5.09
N TRP A 340 -22.67 -28.63 -4.67
CA TRP A 340 -22.95 -28.01 -3.38
C TRP A 340 -22.57 -28.92 -2.21
N ILE A 341 -22.80 -30.23 -2.30
CA ILE A 341 -22.37 -31.19 -1.27
C ILE A 341 -20.85 -31.11 -1.07
N ALA A 342 -20.07 -31.07 -2.17
CA ALA A 342 -18.62 -30.95 -2.11
C ALA A 342 -18.12 -29.65 -1.45
N LEU A 343 -18.93 -28.59 -1.46
CA LEU A 343 -18.65 -27.31 -0.79
C LEU A 343 -19.25 -27.20 0.62
N GLY A 344 -19.76 -28.30 1.18
CA GLY A 344 -20.39 -28.31 2.51
C GLY A 344 -21.79 -27.70 2.55
N GLY A 345 -22.46 -27.64 1.40
CA GLY A 345 -23.81 -27.08 1.23
C GLY A 345 -23.82 -25.74 0.50
N LYS A 346 -25.02 -25.31 0.12
CA LYS A 346 -25.24 -24.00 -0.53
C LYS A 346 -25.27 -22.90 0.54
N ALA A 347 -24.53 -21.83 0.31
CA ALA A 347 -24.51 -20.65 1.16
C ALA A 347 -24.44 -19.37 0.31
N PRO A 348 -24.79 -18.20 0.85
CA PRO A 348 -24.54 -16.92 0.19
C PRO A 348 -23.05 -16.72 -0.11
N TYR A 349 -22.75 -16.07 -1.22
CA TYR A 349 -21.41 -15.74 -1.67
C TYR A 349 -21.41 -14.39 -2.38
N ALA A 350 -20.23 -13.84 -2.66
CA ALA A 350 -20.09 -12.52 -3.27
C ALA A 350 -20.72 -12.50 -4.67
N ASN A 351 -21.80 -11.74 -4.84
CA ASN A 351 -22.58 -11.67 -6.08
C ASN A 351 -22.81 -10.24 -6.57
N ASP A 352 -22.22 -9.25 -5.90
CA ASP A 352 -22.20 -7.89 -6.40
C ASP A 352 -21.43 -7.87 -7.72
N LYS A 353 -22.03 -7.27 -8.76
CA LYS A 353 -21.31 -7.01 -10.00
C LYS A 353 -20.04 -6.26 -9.64
N ARG A 354 -18.88 -6.76 -10.08
CA ARG A 354 -17.63 -6.01 -10.00
C ARG A 354 -17.88 -4.70 -10.72
N LEU A 355 -18.09 -3.63 -9.95
CA LEU A 355 -18.00 -2.30 -10.49
C LEU A 355 -16.57 -2.23 -11.02
N GLN A 356 -16.42 -2.01 -12.32
CA GLN A 356 -15.14 -1.66 -12.91
C GLN A 356 -14.69 -0.43 -12.14
N ARG A 357 -13.85 -0.66 -11.14
CA ARG A 357 -13.28 0.40 -10.34
C ARG A 357 -12.15 0.91 -11.22
N GLU A 358 -12.40 2.02 -11.89
CA GLU A 358 -11.29 2.89 -12.26
C GLU A 358 -10.64 3.28 -10.95
N GLU A 359 -9.52 2.63 -10.64
CA GLU A 359 -8.66 3.06 -9.54
C GLU A 359 -8.30 4.53 -9.84
N PRO A 360 -8.42 5.44 -8.87
CA PRO A 360 -7.97 6.81 -9.06
C PRO A 360 -6.53 6.81 -9.60
N LEU A 361 -6.22 7.71 -10.52
CA LEU A 361 -4.83 7.90 -10.95
C LEU A 361 -4.04 8.46 -9.76
N HIS A 362 -3.34 7.57 -9.06
CA HIS A 362 -2.44 7.93 -7.98
C HIS A 362 -1.13 8.43 -8.59
N SER A 363 -0.80 9.71 -8.34
CA SER A 363 0.49 10.26 -8.74
C SER A 363 1.59 9.73 -7.82
N PRO A 364 2.78 9.38 -8.35
CA PRO A 364 3.88 8.91 -7.53
C PRO A 364 4.35 10.01 -6.58
N ARG A 365 4.84 9.62 -5.40
CA ARG A 365 5.35 10.52 -4.36
C ARG A 365 6.73 10.07 -3.91
N LEU A 366 7.69 10.98 -3.89
CA LEU A 366 9.06 10.71 -3.44
C LEU A 366 9.26 11.26 -2.03
N PHE A 367 9.97 10.50 -1.21
CA PHE A 367 10.37 10.89 0.12
C PHE A 367 11.84 10.60 0.35
N GLU A 368 12.50 11.49 1.05
CA GLU A 368 13.83 11.28 1.62
C GLU A 368 13.67 10.64 3.01
N CYS A 369 14.34 9.52 3.24
CA CYS A 369 14.36 8.79 4.50
C CYS A 369 15.71 9.03 5.20
N SER A 370 15.72 9.83 6.27
CA SER A 370 16.96 10.18 6.96
C SER A 370 16.87 9.96 8.47
N ASN A 371 17.96 9.45 9.05
CA ASN A 371 18.14 9.35 10.50
C ASN A 371 19.25 10.26 11.05
N GLN A 372 19.80 11.16 10.24
CA GLN A 372 20.90 12.07 10.59
C GLN A 372 20.63 12.90 11.86
N THR A 373 19.37 13.16 12.20
CA THR A 373 18.97 13.88 13.42
C THR A 373 18.89 13.02 14.69
N GLY A 374 19.24 11.73 14.62
CA GLY A 374 19.07 10.75 15.72
C GLY A 374 17.64 10.25 15.93
N CYS A 375 16.69 10.78 15.14
CA CYS A 375 15.31 10.34 15.02
C CYS A 375 15.01 10.17 13.54
N PHE A 376 14.30 9.09 13.19
CA PHE A 376 13.89 8.84 11.81
C PHE A 376 12.89 9.90 11.35
N ARG A 377 13.15 10.51 10.19
CA ARG A 377 12.25 11.46 9.54
C ARG A 377 12.10 11.09 8.07
N MET A 378 10.87 11.21 7.59
CA MET A 378 10.57 11.07 6.18
C MET A 378 10.05 12.40 5.64
N THR A 379 10.78 12.99 4.68
CA THR A 379 10.49 14.31 4.12
C THR A 379 10.03 14.15 2.68
N GLU A 380 8.84 14.64 2.34
CA GLU A 380 8.35 14.60 0.96
C GLU A 380 9.14 15.55 0.07
N VAL A 381 9.45 15.09 -1.14
CA VAL A 381 10.08 15.86 -2.21
C VAL A 381 9.02 16.17 -3.27
N ASP A 382 8.56 17.42 -3.29
CA ASP A 382 7.60 17.92 -4.28
C ASP A 382 8.25 18.03 -5.67
N ASP A 383 7.48 17.76 -6.74
CA ASP A 383 7.91 17.88 -8.15
C ASP A 383 9.28 17.25 -8.46
N PHE A 384 9.52 16.06 -7.89
CA PHE A 384 10.83 15.41 -7.90
C PHE A 384 11.40 15.13 -9.31
N ALA A 385 12.73 15.15 -9.38
CA ALA A 385 13.54 14.80 -10.54
C ALA A 385 14.70 13.88 -10.12
N GLN A 386 15.47 13.39 -11.11
CA GLN A 386 16.65 12.54 -10.83
C GLN A 386 17.72 13.27 -9.99
N SER A 387 17.72 14.61 -9.94
CA SER A 387 18.58 15.40 -9.06
C SER A 387 18.30 15.23 -7.58
N ASP A 388 17.09 14.82 -7.22
CA ASP A 388 16.66 14.75 -5.82
C ASP A 388 16.89 13.37 -5.22
N LEU A 389 17.47 12.43 -5.99
CA LEU A 389 17.98 11.17 -5.45
C LEU A 389 19.36 11.41 -4.84
N ASP A 390 19.39 11.58 -3.51
CA ASP A 390 20.62 11.81 -2.76
C ASP A 390 21.41 10.51 -2.57
N GLU A 391 22.64 10.46 -3.11
CA GLU A 391 23.51 9.29 -3.03
C GLU A 391 23.90 8.89 -1.60
N GLU A 392 23.74 9.80 -0.63
CA GLU A 392 24.06 9.60 0.79
C GLU A 392 22.86 9.13 1.63
N ASP A 393 21.65 9.03 1.06
CA ASP A 393 20.44 8.67 1.78
C ASP A 393 19.65 7.51 1.11
N VAL A 394 18.59 7.09 1.78
CA VAL A 394 17.57 6.17 1.25
C VAL A 394 16.37 6.99 0.80
N MET A 395 15.87 6.73 -0.40
CA MET A 395 14.68 7.40 -0.95
C MET A 395 13.52 6.42 -1.06
N LEU A 396 12.32 6.83 -0.66
CA LEU A 396 11.08 6.06 -0.81
C LEU A 396 10.22 6.68 -1.92
N LEU A 397 9.93 5.91 -2.97
CA LEU A 397 9.00 6.29 -4.04
C LEU A 397 7.72 5.45 -3.92
N ASP A 398 6.62 6.07 -3.54
CA ASP A 398 5.29 5.43 -3.47
C ASP A 398 4.55 5.62 -4.79
N THR A 399 4.22 4.52 -5.46
CA THR A 399 3.45 4.48 -6.73
C THR A 399 2.04 3.93 -6.54
N TRP A 400 1.56 3.91 -5.29
CA TRP A 400 0.32 3.34 -4.80
C TRP A 400 0.23 1.81 -4.79
N GLU A 401 0.50 1.16 -5.90
CA GLU A 401 0.46 -0.32 -5.95
C GLU A 401 1.77 -0.97 -5.51
N GLU A 402 2.87 -0.22 -5.58
CA GLU A 402 4.22 -0.68 -5.22
C GLU A 402 5.00 0.47 -4.57
N ILE A 403 5.86 0.13 -3.61
CA ILE A 403 6.83 1.05 -3.01
C ILE A 403 8.22 0.69 -3.49
N TYR A 404 9.01 1.69 -3.90
CA TYR A 404 10.43 1.54 -4.17
C TYR A 404 11.25 2.18 -3.05
N LEU A 405 12.21 1.43 -2.51
CA LEU A 405 13.29 1.90 -1.66
C LEU A 405 14.54 2.00 -2.52
N TRP A 406 14.91 3.21 -2.92
CA TRP A 406 16.14 3.48 -3.64
C TRP A 406 17.26 3.73 -2.64
N ILE A 407 18.35 2.98 -2.73
CA ILE A 407 19.49 3.03 -1.81
C ILE A 407 20.64 3.74 -2.51
N GLY A 408 21.01 4.92 -2.00
CA GLY A 408 22.17 5.67 -2.44
C GLY A 408 23.46 4.88 -2.24
N LYS A 409 24.45 5.09 -3.12
CA LYS A 409 25.72 4.36 -3.10
C LYS A 409 26.53 4.61 -1.82
N SER A 410 26.38 5.79 -1.23
CA SER A 410 27.04 6.24 0.00
C SER A 410 26.09 6.24 1.20
N ALA A 411 24.89 5.68 1.05
CA ALA A 411 23.88 5.65 2.10
C ALA A 411 24.39 4.97 3.37
N ASN A 412 23.98 5.51 4.53
CA ASN A 412 24.41 4.97 5.80
C ASN A 412 23.92 3.52 5.98
N HIS A 413 24.76 2.68 6.58
CA HIS A 413 24.43 1.28 6.83
C HIS A 413 23.22 1.13 7.76
N SER A 414 23.04 2.02 8.74
CA SER A 414 21.86 2.00 9.61
C SER A 414 20.58 2.30 8.83
N GLU A 415 20.60 3.30 7.96
CA GLU A 415 19.44 3.69 7.13
C GLU A 415 19.09 2.58 6.14
N THR A 416 20.09 1.99 5.49
CA THR A 416 19.88 0.87 4.57
C THR A 416 19.29 -0.35 5.26
N LYS A 417 19.77 -0.65 6.48
CA LYS A 417 19.29 -1.81 7.26
C LYS A 417 17.82 -1.66 7.67
N ASP A 418 17.45 -0.45 8.09
CA ASP A 418 16.12 -0.16 8.62
C ASP A 418 15.13 0.29 7.53
N ALA A 419 15.58 0.48 6.28
CA ALA A 419 14.78 0.96 5.15
C ALA A 419 13.46 0.20 4.95
N HIS A 420 13.48 -1.13 5.12
CA HIS A 420 12.27 -1.94 5.02
C HIS A 420 11.27 -1.64 6.15
N ASP A 421 11.75 -1.45 7.38
CA ASP A 421 10.89 -1.09 8.50
C ASP A 421 10.29 0.31 8.31
N TYR A 422 11.06 1.22 7.71
CA TYR A 422 10.57 2.56 7.34
C TYR A 422 9.43 2.50 6.32
N ALA A 423 9.55 1.67 5.27
CA ALA A 423 8.47 1.47 4.30
C ALA A 423 7.22 0.85 4.94
N LEU A 424 7.37 -0.08 5.89
CA LEU A 424 6.24 -0.67 6.62
C LEU A 424 5.58 0.35 7.54
N GLU A 425 6.35 1.18 8.24
CA GLU A 425 5.81 2.25 9.08
C GLU A 425 5.10 3.32 8.25
N TYR A 426 5.63 3.66 7.06
CA TYR A 426 4.93 4.50 6.10
C TYR A 426 3.55 3.94 5.73
N LEU A 427 3.49 2.67 5.32
CA LEU A 427 2.22 2.02 4.96
C LEU A 427 1.24 2.00 6.14
N ARG A 428 1.74 1.70 7.35
CA ARG A 428 0.95 1.66 8.59
C ARG A 428 0.35 3.01 8.96
N THR A 429 1.12 4.08 8.79
CA THR A 429 0.72 5.44 9.19
C THR A 429 0.07 6.23 8.06
N HIS A 430 0.03 5.69 6.84
CA HIS A 430 -0.57 6.36 5.69
C HIS A 430 -2.07 6.63 5.92
N PRO A 431 -2.57 7.87 5.77
CA PRO A 431 -3.93 8.26 6.15
C PRO A 431 -5.03 7.52 5.36
N ALA A 432 -4.71 7.09 4.14
CA ALA A 432 -5.62 6.26 3.33
C ALA A 432 -5.81 4.81 3.84
N GLY A 433 -5.10 4.38 4.89
CA GLY A 433 -5.15 3.00 5.39
C GLY A 433 -4.59 2.01 4.37
N ARG A 434 -3.34 2.21 3.96
CA ARG A 434 -2.67 1.38 2.94
C ARG A 434 -2.47 -0.06 3.44
N ASP A 435 -2.37 -0.97 2.48
CA ASP A 435 -2.16 -2.37 2.76
C ASP A 435 -0.69 -2.62 3.14
N LEU A 436 -0.44 -3.23 4.30
CA LEU A 436 0.91 -3.56 4.79
C LEU A 436 1.60 -4.63 3.93
N ASP A 437 0.82 -5.38 3.15
CA ASP A 437 1.32 -6.40 2.24
C ASP A 437 1.68 -5.82 0.85
N THR A 438 1.59 -4.49 0.67
CA THR A 438 2.03 -3.81 -0.56
C THR A 438 3.47 -4.21 -0.90
N PRO A 439 3.77 -4.61 -2.15
CA PRO A 439 5.12 -4.99 -2.56
C PRO A 439 6.14 -3.87 -2.35
N ILE A 440 7.32 -4.25 -1.88
CA ILE A 440 8.44 -3.33 -1.64
C ILE A 440 9.62 -3.76 -2.51
N PHE A 441 10.07 -2.86 -3.36
CA PHE A 441 11.19 -3.02 -4.29
C PHE A 441 12.40 -2.28 -3.73
N THR A 442 13.47 -2.98 -3.41
CA THR A 442 14.75 -2.39 -3.03
C THR A 442 15.63 -2.29 -4.26
N VAL A 443 15.92 -1.05 -4.65
CA VAL A 443 16.70 -0.68 -5.83
C VAL A 443 17.98 -0.01 -5.35
N LYS A 444 19.13 -0.39 -5.89
CA LYS A 444 20.40 0.28 -5.58
C LYS A 444 20.76 1.24 -6.69
N GLN A 445 21.41 2.33 -6.32
CA GLN A 445 21.91 3.32 -7.27
C GLN A 445 22.72 2.65 -8.40
N GLY A 446 22.39 3.00 -9.65
CA GLY A 446 23.02 2.47 -10.86
C GLY A 446 22.40 1.17 -11.38
N TYR A 447 21.48 0.55 -10.63
CA TYR A 447 20.76 -0.67 -11.02
C TYR A 447 19.24 -0.41 -11.13
N GLU A 448 18.85 0.81 -11.45
CA GLU A 448 17.44 1.20 -11.51
C GLU A 448 16.70 0.53 -12.68
N PRO A 449 15.59 -0.20 -12.42
CA PRO A 449 14.79 -0.79 -13.48
C PRO A 449 13.98 0.29 -14.22
N PRO A 450 13.57 0.05 -15.47
CA PRO A 450 12.74 1.00 -16.22
C PRO A 450 11.38 1.26 -15.55
N THR A 451 10.90 0.32 -14.71
CA THR A 451 9.69 0.51 -13.88
C THR A 451 9.85 1.56 -12.78
N PHE A 452 11.09 1.86 -12.37
CA PHE A 452 11.42 2.95 -11.45
C PHE A 452 11.74 4.24 -12.22
N THR A 453 12.67 4.18 -13.18
CA THR A 453 13.15 5.39 -13.86
C THR A 453 12.08 6.08 -14.69
N GLY A 454 11.05 5.35 -15.12
CA GLY A 454 9.90 5.89 -15.85
C GLY A 454 9.00 6.85 -15.07
N TRP A 455 9.17 6.94 -13.75
CA TRP A 455 8.46 7.94 -12.93
C TRP A 455 9.16 9.29 -12.89
N PHE A 456 10.43 9.37 -13.30
CA PHE A 456 11.22 10.59 -13.31
C PHE A 456 11.18 11.24 -14.69
N TYR A 457 10.98 12.55 -14.73
CA TYR A 457 11.04 13.27 -16.00
C TYR A 457 12.48 13.32 -16.53
N ALA A 458 12.67 12.91 -17.78
CA ALA A 458 13.95 12.99 -18.51
C ALA A 458 15.17 12.37 -17.80
N TRP A 459 15.02 11.12 -17.33
CA TRP A 459 16.12 10.34 -16.72
C TRP A 459 17.37 10.26 -17.62
N ASP A 460 18.55 10.61 -17.10
CA ASP A 460 19.86 10.41 -17.75
C ASP A 460 20.57 9.19 -17.14
N PRO A 461 20.68 8.05 -17.86
CA PRO A 461 21.39 6.86 -17.40
C PRO A 461 22.88 7.07 -17.12
N HIS A 462 23.49 8.13 -17.67
CA HIS A 462 24.92 8.41 -17.55
C HIS A 462 25.24 9.51 -16.54
N LYS A 463 24.25 10.03 -15.81
CA LYS A 463 24.45 11.12 -14.85
C LYS A 463 25.57 10.82 -13.84
N HIS A 464 25.49 9.68 -13.16
CA HIS A 464 26.46 9.27 -12.15
C HIS A 464 27.80 8.81 -12.73
N HIS A 465 27.88 8.50 -14.03
CA HIS A 465 29.15 8.21 -14.71
C HIS A 465 29.94 9.47 -15.06
N LYS A 466 29.27 10.61 -15.26
CA LYS A 466 29.91 11.88 -15.65
C LYS A 466 30.63 12.55 -14.48
N GLU A 467 30.14 12.42 -13.26
CA GLU A 467 30.76 13.01 -12.07
C GLU A 467 32.11 12.36 -11.72
N SER A 468 32.24 11.05 -11.99
CA SER A 468 33.50 10.29 -11.83
C SER A 468 34.64 10.73 -12.77
N LEU A 469 34.34 11.47 -13.85
CA LEU A 469 35.32 11.84 -14.88
C LEU A 469 35.66 13.32 -14.93
N SER A 470 35.27 14.11 -13.91
CA SER A 470 35.67 15.52 -13.84
C SER A 470 37.08 15.68 -13.21
N PRO A 471 38.10 16.15 -13.95
CA PRO A 471 39.35 16.59 -13.35
C PRO A 471 39.12 17.97 -12.73
N TRP A 472 39.47 18.10 -11.45
CA TRP A 472 39.51 19.34 -10.67
C TRP A 472 39.79 20.59 -11.51
N VAL A 473 38.76 21.43 -11.70
CA VAL A 473 38.96 22.83 -12.07
C VAL A 473 38.55 23.66 -10.87
N HIS A 474 39.52 24.01 -10.03
CA HIS A 474 39.37 25.12 -9.11
C HIS A 474 39.22 26.42 -9.92
N SER A 475 38.16 27.18 -9.64
CA SER A 475 38.13 28.61 -9.93
C SER A 475 37.30 29.33 -8.86
N PRO A 476 37.66 30.58 -8.54
CA PRO A 476 37.65 31.07 -7.17
C PRO A 476 36.32 31.72 -6.74
N THR A 477 36.15 31.70 -5.41
CA THR A 477 35.10 32.30 -4.59
C THR A 477 34.77 33.76 -4.90
N SER A 478 33.47 34.09 -4.90
CA SER A 478 32.94 35.36 -4.37
C SER A 478 31.43 35.27 -4.07
N PRO A 479 30.90 36.10 -3.16
CA PRO A 479 29.92 35.66 -2.18
C PRO A 479 28.51 36.25 -2.35
N LEU A 480 27.59 35.72 -1.53
CA LEU A 480 26.27 36.22 -1.12
C LEU A 480 25.10 35.98 -2.09
N ASN A 481 24.25 35.01 -1.73
CA ASN A 481 22.81 35.22 -1.71
C ASN A 481 22.18 34.40 -0.59
N GLN A 482 21.75 35.08 0.48
CA GLN A 482 20.91 34.51 1.54
C GLN A 482 19.53 34.20 0.96
N ARG A 483 19.18 32.92 0.88
CA ARG A 483 17.78 32.49 0.77
C ARG A 483 17.36 31.96 2.14
N ALA A 484 16.45 32.67 2.79
CA ALA A 484 15.86 32.27 4.05
C ALA A 484 15.07 30.96 3.85
N GLN A 485 15.55 29.88 4.45
CA GLN A 485 14.78 28.67 4.70
C GLN A 485 14.06 28.86 6.03
N SER A 486 12.73 28.83 6.01
CA SER A 486 11.92 28.75 7.23
C SER A 486 11.92 27.31 7.73
N SER A 487 12.80 26.99 8.67
CA SER A 487 12.83 25.69 9.36
C SER A 487 11.87 25.71 10.55
N LEU A 488 11.01 24.69 10.66
CA LEU A 488 10.36 24.31 11.91
C LEU A 488 11.09 23.10 12.48
N SER A 489 11.69 23.25 13.65
CA SER A 489 12.32 22.18 14.41
C SER A 489 11.49 21.86 15.65
N VAL A 490 11.24 20.58 15.93
CA VAL A 490 10.71 20.12 17.22
C VAL A 490 11.75 19.19 17.85
N THR A 491 12.16 19.52 19.07
CA THR A 491 13.18 18.78 19.85
C THR A 491 12.49 17.84 20.83
N LEU A 492 12.94 16.60 20.94
CA LEU A 492 12.59 15.70 22.04
C LEU A 492 13.86 15.24 22.77
N SER A 493 13.83 15.32 24.10
CA SER A 493 14.94 15.02 25.02
C SER A 493 15.21 13.51 25.14
N PRO A 494 16.43 13.07 25.49
CA PRO A 494 16.84 11.67 25.42
C PRO A 494 16.32 10.82 26.61
N PRO A 495 16.22 9.48 26.46
CA PRO A 495 15.76 8.59 27.53
C PRO A 495 16.89 8.22 28.51
N PHE A 496 16.53 8.13 29.79
CA PHE A 496 17.39 7.76 30.92
C PHE A 496 17.55 6.23 31.04
N VAL A 497 18.77 5.78 31.31
CA VAL A 497 19.12 4.37 31.58
C VAL A 497 18.80 4.02 33.03
N ILE A 498 18.04 2.94 33.29
CA ILE A 498 17.82 2.43 34.65
C ILE A 498 18.56 1.10 34.83
N THR A 499 19.57 1.12 35.70
CA THR A 499 20.21 -0.05 36.31
C THR A 499 19.46 -0.48 37.58
N SER A 500 19.27 -1.78 37.75
CA SER A 500 18.54 -2.40 38.87
C SER A 500 19.45 -2.73 40.06
N SER A 501 19.08 -2.33 41.29
CA SER A 501 19.31 -3.07 42.57
C SER A 501 18.82 -2.28 43.82
N PRO A 502 18.55 -2.94 44.96
CA PRO A 502 17.40 -2.61 45.82
C PRO A 502 17.74 -1.99 47.20
N SER A 503 16.82 -1.23 47.81
CA SER A 503 16.44 -1.33 49.25
C SER A 503 15.55 -0.16 49.76
N ALA A 504 14.56 -0.55 50.59
CA ALA A 504 14.00 0.08 51.80
C ALA A 504 13.52 1.56 51.83
N GLY A 505 12.19 1.70 52.02
CA GLY A 505 11.57 2.45 53.12
C GLY A 505 11.67 3.99 53.14
N GLY A 506 10.56 4.67 52.86
CA GLY A 506 10.38 6.08 53.22
C GLY A 506 9.17 6.76 52.57
N THR A 507 8.20 7.15 53.40
CA THR A 507 7.01 7.95 53.08
C THR A 507 7.41 9.37 52.67
N MET A 508 6.91 9.94 51.56
CA MET A 508 6.86 11.39 51.29
C MET A 508 5.80 11.73 50.22
N SER A 509 5.19 12.91 50.40
CA SER A 509 4.10 13.56 49.62
C SER A 509 4.42 13.82 48.12
N PRO A 510 3.40 14.04 47.25
CA PRO A 510 3.63 14.14 45.80
C PRO A 510 4.02 15.55 45.34
N PRO A 511 4.90 15.70 44.32
CA PRO A 511 5.01 16.93 43.54
C PRO A 511 4.02 16.91 42.36
N ALA A 512 3.52 18.10 42.03
CA ALA A 512 2.68 18.35 40.87
C ALA A 512 3.49 18.22 39.57
N GLY A 513 3.02 17.38 38.64
CA GLY A 513 3.60 17.24 37.30
C GLY A 513 3.09 15.97 36.62
N GLY A 514 2.09 16.10 35.75
CA GLY A 514 1.52 14.99 35.00
C GLY A 514 2.44 14.50 33.89
N PHE A 515 2.83 13.23 33.96
CA PHE A 515 3.39 12.48 32.84
C PHE A 515 2.26 11.69 32.17
N ASN A 516 2.04 11.92 30.87
CA ASN A 516 1.17 11.09 30.04
C ASN A 516 1.85 9.74 29.79
N HIS A 517 1.37 8.69 30.43
CA HIS A 517 1.70 7.32 30.05
C HIS A 517 0.75 6.85 28.94
N TYR A 518 1.31 6.38 27.83
CA TYR A 518 0.55 5.61 26.84
C TYR A 518 0.19 4.25 27.45
N LEU A 519 -1.11 3.96 27.52
CA LEU A 519 -1.64 2.67 27.97
C LEU A 519 -2.11 1.88 26.75
N ASP A 520 -1.67 0.63 26.66
CA ASP A 520 -2.11 -0.30 25.62
C ASP A 520 -3.65 -0.45 25.67
N PRO A 521 -4.36 -0.24 24.54
CA PRO A 521 -5.82 -0.31 24.48
C PRO A 521 -6.41 -1.63 24.99
N GLU A 522 -5.70 -2.75 24.87
CA GLU A 522 -6.18 -4.06 25.35
C GLU A 522 -6.39 -4.09 26.86
N VAL A 523 -5.69 -3.24 27.61
CA VAL A 523 -5.74 -3.20 29.08
C VAL A 523 -7.04 -2.57 29.59
N LEU A 524 -7.80 -1.90 28.73
CA LEU A 524 -9.02 -1.14 29.05
C LEU A 524 -10.31 -1.84 28.59
N VAL A 525 -10.23 -2.92 27.81
CA VAL A 525 -11.40 -3.61 27.26
C VAL A 525 -12.02 -4.56 28.30
N ASN A 526 -13.35 -4.47 28.49
CA ASN A 526 -14.16 -5.35 29.35
C ASN A 526 -13.79 -5.37 30.85
N LYS A 527 -13.19 -4.29 31.38
CA LYS A 527 -12.89 -4.16 32.82
C LYS A 527 -13.92 -3.32 33.56
N SER A 528 -14.19 -3.65 34.82
CA SER A 528 -15.05 -2.85 35.68
C SER A 528 -14.31 -1.59 36.18
N PRO A 529 -15.03 -0.53 36.63
CA PRO A 529 -14.40 0.73 37.04
C PRO A 529 -13.35 0.59 38.16
N SER A 530 -13.47 -0.43 39.02
CA SER A 530 -12.50 -0.72 40.08
C SER A 530 -11.24 -1.44 39.60
N GLN A 531 -11.20 -1.85 38.32
CA GLN A 531 -10.10 -2.57 37.68
C GLN A 531 -9.33 -1.70 36.67
N LEU A 532 -9.66 -0.41 36.58
CA LEU A 532 -8.99 0.54 35.71
C LEU A 532 -7.67 1.05 36.32
N PRO A 533 -6.64 1.36 35.50
CA PRO A 533 -5.40 1.94 35.98
C PRO A 533 -5.61 3.30 36.68
N TYR A 534 -4.72 3.63 37.61
CA TYR A 534 -4.75 4.89 38.36
C TYR A 534 -4.70 6.10 37.41
N GLY A 535 -5.72 6.97 37.48
CA GLY A 535 -5.85 8.17 36.65
C GLY A 535 -6.88 8.10 35.51
N VAL A 536 -7.55 6.96 35.30
CA VAL A 536 -8.60 6.81 34.26
C VAL A 536 -10.01 6.88 34.88
N ASP A 537 -10.77 7.93 34.56
CA ASP A 537 -12.16 8.13 35.01
C ASP A 537 -13.15 7.88 33.86
N ALA A 538 -13.92 6.80 33.95
CA ALA A 538 -14.89 6.39 32.94
C ALA A 538 -16.16 7.27 32.87
N SER A 539 -16.33 8.25 33.77
CA SER A 539 -17.51 9.12 33.86
C SER A 539 -17.37 10.47 33.14
N GLN A 540 -16.15 10.86 32.76
CA GLN A 540 -15.88 12.07 31.99
C GLN A 540 -16.18 11.82 30.50
N ARG A 541 -17.36 12.27 30.03
CA ARG A 541 -17.65 12.42 28.59
C ARG A 541 -17.63 13.91 28.25
N GLU A 542 -16.73 14.33 27.37
CA GLU A 542 -16.75 15.70 26.84
C GLU A 542 -17.96 15.87 25.91
N VAL A 543 -18.94 16.67 26.34
CA VAL A 543 -20.10 17.10 25.56
C VAL A 543 -20.03 18.62 25.44
N GLY A 544 -19.47 19.13 24.35
CA GLY A 544 -19.58 20.54 23.99
C GLY A 544 -20.99 20.83 23.44
N SER A 545 -21.74 21.69 24.12
CA SER A 545 -23.11 22.09 23.76
C SER A 545 -23.12 23.09 22.59
N ILE A 546 -24.19 23.05 21.78
CA ILE A 546 -24.48 23.96 20.65
C ILE A 546 -24.45 25.45 21.02
N MET A 547 -24.63 25.81 22.29
CA MET A 547 -24.70 27.21 22.72
C MET A 547 -23.34 27.94 22.74
N ASP A 548 -22.22 27.23 22.93
CA ASP A 548 -20.91 27.88 23.06
C ASP A 548 -20.36 28.38 21.70
N LEU A 549 -20.75 27.75 20.59
CA LEU A 549 -20.32 28.14 19.24
C LEU A 549 -21.13 29.32 18.68
N ALA A 550 -22.42 29.43 19.02
CA ALA A 550 -23.24 30.58 18.65
C ALA A 550 -22.71 31.86 19.31
N GLN A 551 -22.25 31.79 20.56
CA GLN A 551 -21.67 32.92 21.27
C GLN A 551 -20.36 33.40 20.63
N ILE A 552 -19.48 32.47 20.25
CA ILE A 552 -18.18 32.77 19.61
C ILE A 552 -18.34 33.38 18.20
N LEU A 553 -19.33 32.95 17.42
CA LEU A 553 -19.62 33.51 16.10
C LEU A 553 -20.24 34.91 16.18
N THR A 554 -21.07 35.17 17.20
CA THR A 554 -21.71 36.47 17.41
C THR A 554 -20.68 37.52 17.86
N ASP A 555 -19.73 37.13 18.72
CA ASP A 555 -18.67 38.03 19.21
C ASP A 555 -17.64 38.41 18.13
N SER A 556 -17.44 37.53 17.13
CA SER A 556 -16.53 37.78 16.00
C SER A 556 -17.16 38.67 14.91
N LEU A 557 -18.47 38.53 14.65
CA LEU A 557 -19.19 39.38 13.68
C LEU A 557 -19.35 40.83 14.17
N ALA A 558 -19.52 41.02 15.48
CA ALA A 558 -19.62 42.35 16.10
C ALA A 558 -18.32 43.18 15.98
N GLN A 559 -17.16 42.54 15.83
CA GLN A 559 -15.86 43.23 15.64
C GLN A 559 -15.64 43.76 14.21
N PHE A 560 -16.42 43.31 13.22
CA PHE A 560 -16.21 43.68 11.80
C PHE A 560 -17.37 44.50 11.18
N GLY A 561 -18.34 44.94 11.99
CA GLY A 561 -19.29 45.99 11.58
C GLY A 561 -20.36 45.58 10.57
N TYR A 562 -20.64 44.29 10.42
CA TYR A 562 -21.81 43.82 9.66
C TYR A 562 -22.95 43.48 10.62
N GLN A 563 -24.11 44.11 10.44
CA GLN A 563 -25.37 43.75 11.09
C GLN A 563 -26.03 42.56 10.41
#